data_AF-A0A917B3X0-F1
#
_entry.id   AF-A0A917B3X0-F1
#
_cell.length_a   1.000
_cell.length_b   1.000
_cell.length_c   1.000
_cell.angle_alpha   90.00
_cell.angle_beta   90.00
_cell.angle_gamma   90.00
#
_symmetry.space_group_name_H-M   'P 1'
#
loop_
_entity.id
_entity.type
_entity.pdbx_description
1 polymer ?
#
loop_
_entity_poly.entity_id
_entity_poly.type
_entity_poly.pdbx_seq_one_letter_code
_entity_poly.pdbx_strand_id
1 'polypeptide(L)'
;MRTSVAFAFVDVFADEPLHGNPLAVIDDADELAVPVMQAIAREFNQSETTFIVKPTAANATVRLRSFTPNGSEVFGAGHNALGAWLALAQSRPALFSPSSGSEPGTYWQQIGPDVLPVEVRTAADRRPVVSMSQSAPVFGDSVRDRAQLAAALGLRENQLADEAAQVVSTGAGHLLVALTERSAVDATRPDSNELAVVLAAVGGEGCYVFSRDPHDPGSAAYARFFNPVMGIAEDPATGTAAGPLAALLVSRGQASDATETIIEQGFALGRPSRIRVFVNGSDVRVSGTGLVVANGTLHL
;
A
#
# COMPACT_ATOMS: atom_id res chain seq x y z
N MET A 1 -21.35 27.57 -5.67
CA MET A 1 -20.74 26.40 -5.00
C MET A 1 -21.05 25.18 -5.82
N ARG A 2 -20.10 24.27 -5.98
CA ARG A 2 -20.31 22.98 -6.66
C ARG A 2 -21.35 22.19 -5.85
N THR A 3 -22.44 21.78 -6.48
CA THR A 3 -23.53 21.04 -5.82
C THR A 3 -23.36 19.53 -5.93
N SER A 4 -22.39 19.07 -6.70
CA SER A 4 -22.05 17.66 -6.82
C SER A 4 -20.64 17.43 -7.36
N VAL A 5 -20.11 16.24 -7.11
CA VAL A 5 -18.80 15.76 -7.62
C VAL A 5 -18.92 14.33 -8.12
N ALA A 6 -18.20 13.99 -9.19
CA ALA A 6 -18.08 12.62 -9.65
C ALA A 6 -17.06 11.87 -8.77
N PHE A 7 -17.36 10.61 -8.46
CA PHE A 7 -16.45 9.75 -7.71
C PHE A 7 -16.27 8.40 -8.40
N ALA A 8 -15.16 7.74 -8.09
CA ALA A 8 -14.91 6.34 -8.39
C ALA A 8 -14.45 5.62 -7.12
N PHE A 9 -14.89 4.37 -6.93
CA PHE A 9 -14.25 3.43 -6.02
C PHE A 9 -13.34 2.52 -6.81
N VAL A 10 -12.09 2.40 -6.35
CA VAL A 10 -11.06 1.56 -6.95
C VAL A 10 -10.64 0.52 -5.93
N ASP A 11 -10.69 -0.75 -6.31
CA ASP A 11 -10.07 -1.83 -5.55
C ASP A 11 -8.63 -2.00 -6.02
N VAL A 12 -7.68 -1.57 -5.18
CA VAL A 12 -6.24 -1.50 -5.48
C VAL A 12 -5.55 -2.81 -5.08
N PHE A 13 -4.59 -3.29 -5.86
CA PHE A 13 -3.95 -4.62 -5.69
C PHE A 13 -4.92 -5.80 -5.84
N ALA A 14 -5.99 -5.59 -6.61
CA ALA A 14 -7.04 -6.57 -6.85
C ALA A 14 -7.08 -7.01 -8.31
N ASP A 15 -7.36 -8.30 -8.53
CA ASP A 15 -7.69 -8.85 -9.85
C ASP A 15 -9.20 -9.04 -10.06
N GLU A 16 -9.99 -8.97 -8.98
CA GLU A 16 -11.44 -9.14 -8.98
C GLU A 16 -12.11 -8.04 -8.15
N PRO A 17 -13.37 -7.67 -8.45
CA PRO A 17 -14.10 -6.73 -7.61
C PRO A 17 -14.25 -7.23 -6.18
N LEU A 18 -14.30 -6.28 -5.24
CA LEU A 18 -14.45 -6.50 -3.80
C LEU A 18 -13.22 -7.12 -3.11
N HIS A 19 -12.09 -7.21 -3.81
CA HIS A 19 -10.78 -7.58 -3.27
C HIS A 19 -9.87 -6.36 -3.13
N GLY A 20 -8.62 -6.52 -2.68
CA GLY A 20 -7.68 -5.39 -2.63
C GLY A 20 -7.91 -4.39 -1.49
N ASN A 21 -7.21 -3.25 -1.56
CA ASN A 21 -7.42 -2.10 -0.68
C ASN A 21 -8.32 -1.07 -1.38
N PRO A 22 -9.53 -0.77 -0.83
CA PRO A 22 -10.46 0.12 -1.49
C PRO A 22 -10.03 1.58 -1.36
N LEU A 23 -10.15 2.33 -2.45
CA LEU A 23 -9.85 3.76 -2.51
C LEU A 23 -11.01 4.52 -3.16
N ALA A 24 -11.50 5.54 -2.46
CA ALA A 24 -12.37 6.53 -3.10
C ALA A 24 -11.51 7.58 -3.82
N VAL A 25 -11.87 7.89 -5.07
CA VAL A 25 -11.18 8.89 -5.90
C VAL A 25 -12.18 9.93 -6.40
N ILE A 26 -11.85 11.22 -6.19
CA ILE A 26 -12.54 12.34 -6.82
C ILE A 26 -11.62 12.94 -7.87
N ASP A 27 -12.04 12.83 -9.13
CA ASP A 27 -11.37 13.47 -10.25
C ASP A 27 -11.84 14.94 -10.40
N ASP A 28 -11.02 15.79 -11.03
CA ASP A 28 -11.28 17.23 -11.24
C ASP A 28 -11.69 17.97 -9.95
N ALA A 29 -10.91 17.80 -8.88
CA ALA A 29 -11.22 18.32 -7.55
C ALA A 29 -10.73 19.77 -7.30
N ASP A 30 -10.32 20.51 -8.33
CA ASP A 30 -9.68 21.84 -8.23
C ASP A 30 -10.48 22.87 -7.42
N GLU A 31 -11.81 22.82 -7.55
CA GLU A 31 -12.72 23.80 -6.94
C GLU A 31 -13.13 23.43 -5.51
N LEU A 32 -12.70 22.27 -4.99
CA LEU A 32 -13.06 21.83 -3.64
C LEU A 32 -12.17 22.50 -2.60
N ALA A 33 -12.78 23.14 -1.61
CA ALA A 33 -12.06 23.62 -0.44
C ALA A 33 -11.63 22.44 0.46
N VAL A 34 -10.51 22.60 1.18
CA VAL A 34 -9.97 21.55 2.08
C VAL A 34 -11.00 21.01 3.08
N PRO A 35 -11.81 21.85 3.76
CA PRO A 35 -12.83 21.32 4.68
C PRO A 35 -13.86 20.42 4.00
N VAL A 36 -14.16 20.66 2.72
CA VAL A 36 -15.08 19.82 1.93
C VAL A 36 -14.39 18.50 1.55
N MET A 37 -13.11 18.54 1.14
CA MET A 37 -12.33 17.31 0.88
C MET A 37 -12.28 16.41 2.13
N GLN A 38 -12.01 16.98 3.30
CA GLN A 38 -12.01 16.25 4.58
C GLN A 38 -13.39 15.69 4.93
N ALA A 39 -14.46 16.46 4.69
CA ALA A 39 -15.83 15.98 4.92
C ALA A 39 -16.20 14.82 3.99
N ILE A 40 -15.81 14.88 2.72
CA ILE A 40 -16.01 13.79 1.74
C ILE A 40 -15.22 12.54 2.15
N ALA A 41 -13.97 12.69 2.59
CA ALA A 41 -13.15 11.56 3.05
C ALA A 41 -13.78 10.85 4.24
N ARG A 42 -14.37 11.62 5.17
CA ARG A 42 -15.13 11.09 6.30
C ARG A 42 -16.43 10.40 5.85
N GLU A 43 -17.13 10.95 4.86
CA GLU A 43 -18.37 10.36 4.31
C GLU A 43 -18.11 9.00 3.65
N PHE A 44 -17.05 8.88 2.85
CA PHE A 44 -16.70 7.60 2.21
C PHE A 44 -16.09 6.59 3.17
N ASN A 45 -15.44 7.05 4.24
CA ASN A 45 -14.90 6.23 5.32
C ASN A 45 -14.02 5.05 4.85
N GLN A 46 -13.23 5.27 3.80
CA GLN A 46 -12.14 4.37 3.39
C GLN A 46 -10.84 4.76 4.11
N SER A 47 -9.78 3.94 4.04
CA SER A 47 -8.47 4.28 4.62
C SER A 47 -8.02 5.68 4.19
N GLU A 48 -8.18 5.99 2.91
CA GLU A 48 -7.99 7.32 2.34
C GLU A 48 -9.03 7.62 1.24
N THR A 49 -9.24 8.89 0.98
CA THR A 49 -9.87 9.39 -0.25
C THR A 49 -8.89 10.30 -0.98
N THR A 50 -8.63 10.01 -2.26
CA THR A 50 -7.70 10.78 -3.09
C THR A 50 -8.44 11.75 -4.02
N PHE A 51 -8.03 13.01 -3.96
CA PHE A 51 -8.52 14.10 -4.80
C PHE A 51 -7.44 14.42 -5.84
N ILE A 52 -7.83 14.36 -7.11
CA ILE A 52 -6.95 14.70 -8.24
C ILE A 52 -7.19 16.17 -8.58
N VAL A 53 -6.13 16.96 -8.47
CA VAL A 53 -6.16 18.40 -8.72
C VAL A 53 -5.04 18.79 -9.69
N LYS A 54 -5.13 20.01 -10.23
CA LYS A 54 -4.09 20.60 -11.07
C LYS A 54 -2.79 20.71 -10.29
N PRO A 55 -1.67 20.29 -10.89
CA PRO A 55 -0.37 20.46 -10.27
C PRO A 55 0.01 21.94 -10.18
N THR A 56 0.76 22.26 -9.13
CA THR A 56 1.43 23.55 -8.99
C THR A 56 2.87 23.49 -9.48
N ALA A 57 3.46 22.29 -9.53
CA ALA A 57 4.77 22.06 -10.12
C ALA A 57 4.67 21.87 -11.64
N ALA A 58 5.51 22.57 -12.40
CA ALA A 58 5.45 22.57 -13.87
C ALA A 58 5.79 21.23 -14.52
N ASN A 59 6.55 20.37 -13.81
CA ASN A 59 6.97 19.04 -14.28
C ASN A 59 6.04 17.91 -13.80
N ALA A 60 4.97 18.21 -13.07
CA ALA A 60 4.02 17.19 -12.62
C ALA A 60 2.87 17.03 -13.64
N THR A 61 2.49 15.79 -13.90
CA THR A 61 1.33 15.42 -14.72
C THR A 61 0.02 15.69 -13.98
N VAL A 62 -0.04 15.30 -12.71
CA VAL A 62 -1.19 15.52 -11.82
C VAL A 62 -0.70 15.84 -10.40
N ARG A 63 -1.57 16.43 -9.58
CA ARG A 63 -1.36 16.53 -8.14
C ARG A 63 -2.40 15.72 -7.39
N LEU A 64 -1.93 14.93 -6.44
CA LEU A 64 -2.77 14.10 -5.60
C LEU A 64 -2.81 14.68 -4.19
N ARG A 65 -4.00 14.73 -3.62
CA ARG A 65 -4.22 15.06 -2.21
C ARG A 65 -5.06 13.98 -1.59
N SER A 66 -4.53 13.26 -0.62
CA SER A 66 -5.24 12.16 0.03
C SER A 66 -5.56 12.51 1.46
N PHE A 67 -6.78 12.21 1.90
CA PHE A 67 -7.23 12.45 3.27
C PHE A 67 -7.74 11.17 3.89
N THR A 68 -7.38 10.96 5.16
CA THR A 68 -7.99 9.93 6.00
C THR A 68 -9.36 10.41 6.53
N PRO A 69 -10.24 9.50 7.02
CA PRO A 69 -11.54 9.88 7.57
C PRO A 69 -11.49 10.83 8.77
N ASN A 70 -10.36 10.87 9.49
CA ASN A 70 -10.17 11.79 10.62
C ASN A 70 -9.81 13.22 10.18
N GLY A 71 -9.60 13.44 8.87
CA GLY A 71 -9.28 14.74 8.28
C GLY A 71 -7.79 15.01 8.07
N SER A 72 -6.91 14.09 8.43
CA SER A 72 -5.46 14.24 8.20
C SER A 72 -5.11 14.03 6.73
N GLU A 73 -4.32 14.95 6.16
CA GLU A 73 -3.76 14.81 4.80
C GLU A 73 -2.54 13.88 4.83
N VAL A 74 -2.48 12.96 3.87
CA VAL A 74 -1.42 11.96 3.74
C VAL A 74 -0.46 12.41 2.63
N PHE A 75 0.82 12.48 2.96
CA PHE A 75 1.89 12.87 2.03
C PHE A 75 2.69 11.67 1.49
N GLY A 76 2.34 10.45 1.93
CA GLY A 76 2.92 9.21 1.44
C GLY A 76 2.29 8.74 0.12
N ALA A 77 3.10 8.05 -0.67
CA ALA A 77 2.71 7.48 -1.95
C ALA A 77 2.57 5.94 -1.79
N GLY A 78 1.34 5.47 -1.64
CA GLY A 78 0.99 4.05 -1.44
C GLY A 78 -0.22 3.64 -2.29
N HIS A 79 -1.15 2.88 -1.71
CA HIS A 79 -2.36 2.46 -2.44
C HIS A 79 -3.22 3.66 -2.88
N ASN A 80 -3.21 4.75 -2.09
CA ASN A 80 -3.87 6.03 -2.38
C ASN A 80 -3.41 6.67 -3.69
N ALA A 81 -2.10 6.61 -3.97
CA ALA A 81 -1.50 7.12 -5.19
C ALA A 81 -1.69 6.13 -6.35
N LEU A 82 -1.45 4.84 -6.10
CA LEU A 82 -1.60 3.78 -7.10
C LEU A 82 -3.03 3.74 -7.66
N GLY A 83 -4.03 3.74 -6.77
CA GLY A 83 -5.45 3.74 -7.14
C GLY A 83 -5.89 4.99 -7.90
N ALA A 84 -5.29 6.16 -7.62
CA ALA A 84 -5.57 7.37 -8.39
C ALA A 84 -5.09 7.24 -9.85
N TRP A 85 -3.92 6.65 -10.08
CA TRP A 85 -3.43 6.36 -11.43
C TRP A 85 -4.27 5.32 -12.16
N LEU A 86 -4.75 4.28 -11.45
CA LEU A 86 -5.72 3.33 -12.01
C LEU A 86 -7.04 4.01 -12.40
N ALA A 87 -7.55 4.92 -11.57
CA ALA A 87 -8.74 5.71 -11.89
C ALA A 87 -8.51 6.60 -13.11
N LEU A 88 -7.36 7.29 -13.19
CA LEU A 88 -7.00 8.15 -14.32
C LEU A 88 -6.91 7.38 -15.63
N ALA A 89 -6.36 6.17 -15.62
CA ALA A 89 -6.30 5.31 -16.81
C ALA A 89 -7.68 5.08 -17.43
N GLN A 90 -8.74 5.08 -16.62
CA GLN A 90 -10.11 4.95 -17.07
C GLN A 90 -10.80 6.30 -17.35
N SER A 91 -10.65 7.30 -16.47
CA SER A 91 -11.36 8.58 -16.60
C SER A 91 -10.74 9.51 -17.66
N ARG A 92 -9.43 9.40 -17.89
CA ARG A 92 -8.67 10.26 -18.80
C ARG A 92 -7.72 9.44 -19.69
N PRO A 93 -8.24 8.51 -20.52
CA PRO A 93 -7.40 7.65 -21.36
C PRO A 93 -6.48 8.43 -22.32
N ALA A 94 -6.86 9.65 -22.70
CA ALA A 94 -6.05 10.53 -23.55
C ALA A 94 -4.77 11.07 -22.86
N LEU A 95 -4.66 10.99 -21.52
CA LEU A 95 -3.40 11.30 -20.81
C LEU A 95 -2.34 10.25 -21.08
N PHE A 96 -2.75 9.04 -21.44
CA PHE A 96 -1.86 7.92 -21.66
C PHE A 96 -1.56 7.84 -23.14
N SER A 97 -0.28 7.95 -23.50
CA SER A 97 0.14 7.71 -24.87
C SER A 97 -0.29 6.29 -25.26
N PRO A 98 -0.86 6.08 -26.46
CA PRO A 98 -1.07 4.74 -26.99
C PRO A 98 0.32 4.12 -27.17
N SER A 99 0.77 3.37 -26.18
CA SER A 99 2.03 2.65 -26.25
C SER A 99 1.88 1.59 -27.32
N SER A 100 2.37 1.88 -28.53
CA SER A 100 2.67 0.87 -29.53
C SER A 100 3.89 0.09 -29.05
N GLY A 101 3.71 -0.77 -28.05
CA GLY A 101 4.79 -1.53 -27.40
C GLY A 101 4.50 -1.88 -25.94
N SER A 102 5.34 -2.76 -25.38
CA SER A 102 5.33 -3.23 -24.00
C SER A 102 5.95 -2.25 -22.98
N GLU A 103 6.53 -1.15 -23.45
CA GLU A 103 7.26 -0.19 -22.61
C GLU A 103 6.30 0.67 -21.76
N PRO A 104 6.58 0.86 -20.46
CA PRO A 104 5.79 1.72 -19.60
C PRO A 104 5.91 3.20 -20.00
N GLY A 105 4.82 3.96 -19.86
CA GLY A 105 4.89 5.42 -19.87
C GLY A 105 5.31 5.92 -18.49
N THR A 106 6.27 6.83 -18.44
CA THR A 106 6.65 7.53 -17.20
C THR A 106 5.87 8.84 -17.08
N TYR A 107 5.20 9.01 -15.94
CA TYR A 107 4.46 10.20 -15.56
C TYR A 107 4.99 10.74 -14.23
N TRP A 108 4.49 11.90 -13.82
CA TRP A 108 4.93 12.57 -12.59
C TRP A 108 3.74 12.97 -11.74
N GLN A 109 3.74 12.55 -10.48
CA GLN A 109 2.71 12.91 -9.51
C GLN A 109 3.27 13.86 -8.47
N GLN A 110 2.55 14.96 -8.22
CA GLN A 110 2.85 15.85 -7.12
C GLN A 110 2.06 15.40 -5.87
N ILE A 111 2.77 15.13 -4.77
CA ILE A 111 2.18 14.82 -3.46
C ILE A 111 2.85 15.76 -2.44
N GLY A 112 2.06 16.64 -1.82
CA GLY A 112 2.63 17.71 -1.00
C GLY A 112 3.65 18.57 -1.78
N PRO A 113 4.89 18.71 -1.27
CA PRO A 113 5.97 19.41 -1.97
C PRO A 113 6.71 18.55 -3.00
N ASP A 114 6.54 17.22 -2.96
CA ASP A 114 7.35 16.28 -3.73
C ASP A 114 6.72 16.00 -5.09
N VAL A 115 7.57 15.80 -6.11
CA VAL A 115 7.18 15.37 -7.45
C VAL A 115 7.87 14.04 -7.74
N LEU A 116 7.07 12.97 -7.75
CA LEU A 116 7.55 11.59 -7.79
C LEU A 116 7.23 10.95 -9.14
N PRO A 117 8.12 10.11 -9.69
CA PRO A 117 7.83 9.37 -10.92
C PRO A 117 6.81 8.27 -10.66
N VAL A 118 6.07 7.91 -11.69
CA VAL A 118 5.18 6.76 -11.71
C VAL A 118 5.16 6.16 -13.11
N GLU A 119 5.30 4.85 -13.17
CA GLU A 119 5.24 4.12 -14.44
C GLU A 119 3.86 3.52 -14.59
N VAL A 120 3.24 3.74 -15.75
CA VAL A 120 1.96 3.11 -16.09
C VAL A 120 2.13 2.36 -17.40
N ARG A 121 1.83 1.07 -17.38
CA ARG A 121 1.81 0.20 -18.55
C ARG A 121 0.47 -0.50 -18.67
N THR A 122 0.14 -0.95 -19.88
CA THR A 122 -1.03 -1.77 -20.13
C THR A 122 -0.61 -3.24 -20.18
N ALA A 123 -1.20 -4.09 -19.33
CA ALA A 123 -0.98 -5.53 -19.38
C ALA A 123 -1.64 -6.16 -20.62
N ALA A 124 -1.32 -7.43 -20.89
CA ALA A 124 -1.85 -8.16 -22.06
C ALA A 124 -3.38 -8.28 -22.06
N ASP A 125 -3.99 -8.32 -20.88
CA ASP A 125 -5.45 -8.32 -20.67
C ASP A 125 -6.08 -6.92 -20.72
N ARG A 126 -5.29 -5.91 -21.12
CA ARG A 126 -5.66 -4.49 -21.22
C ARG A 126 -5.89 -3.77 -19.89
N ARG A 127 -5.56 -4.37 -18.75
CA ARG A 127 -5.61 -3.67 -17.46
C ARG A 127 -4.39 -2.77 -17.26
N PRO A 128 -4.55 -1.57 -16.68
CA PRO A 128 -3.42 -0.73 -16.30
C PRO A 128 -2.66 -1.37 -15.13
N VAL A 129 -1.34 -1.38 -15.23
CA VAL A 129 -0.43 -1.73 -14.14
C VAL A 129 0.38 -0.49 -13.82
N VAL A 130 0.34 -0.08 -12.56
CA VAL A 130 1.02 1.09 -12.04
C VAL A 130 2.19 0.62 -11.19
N SER A 131 3.36 1.18 -11.42
CA SER A 131 4.59 0.91 -10.66
C SER A 131 5.12 2.21 -10.04
N MET A 132 5.54 2.13 -8.78
CA MET A 132 6.08 3.25 -8.02
C MET A 132 7.39 2.85 -7.35
N SER A 133 8.40 3.69 -7.47
CA SER A 133 9.67 3.52 -6.76
C SER A 133 9.51 3.86 -5.28
N GLN A 134 10.16 3.07 -4.44
CA GLN A 134 10.35 3.34 -3.03
C GLN A 134 11.81 3.73 -2.78
N SER A 135 12.10 4.22 -1.58
CA SER A 135 13.48 4.52 -1.18
C SER A 135 14.29 3.23 -1.04
N ALA A 136 15.62 3.37 -1.14
CA ALA A 136 16.53 2.26 -0.89
C ALA A 136 16.27 1.65 0.52
N PRO A 137 16.35 0.32 0.66
CA PRO A 137 16.03 -0.35 1.90
C PRO A 137 17.04 0.00 2.99
N VAL A 138 16.53 0.37 4.17
CA VAL A 138 17.30 0.59 5.39
C VAL A 138 16.89 -0.45 6.42
N PHE A 139 17.87 -1.25 6.87
CA PHE A 139 17.68 -2.29 7.88
C PHE A 139 17.98 -1.70 9.26
N GLY A 140 16.94 -1.58 10.07
CA GLY A 140 16.99 -0.98 11.40
C GLY A 140 17.11 -2.01 12.52
N ASP A 141 16.64 -1.60 13.70
CA ASP A 141 16.73 -2.37 14.94
C ASP A 141 15.85 -3.62 14.92
N SER A 142 16.22 -4.59 15.75
CA SER A 142 15.52 -5.85 15.91
C SER A 142 14.99 -6.04 17.32
N VAL A 143 13.85 -6.70 17.44
CA VAL A 143 13.26 -7.04 18.74
C VAL A 143 14.06 -8.18 19.37
N ARG A 144 14.53 -7.96 20.60
CA ARG A 144 15.30 -8.95 21.37
C ARG A 144 14.43 -9.85 22.23
N ASP A 145 13.36 -9.29 22.80
CA ASP A 145 12.44 -10.02 23.67
C ASP A 145 11.34 -10.70 22.82
N ARG A 146 11.60 -11.96 22.45
CA ARG A 146 10.67 -12.79 21.66
C ARG A 146 9.38 -13.09 22.42
N ALA A 147 9.45 -13.24 23.74
CA ALA A 147 8.30 -13.52 24.59
C ALA A 147 7.34 -12.34 24.60
N GLN A 148 7.86 -11.13 24.80
CA GLN A 148 7.09 -9.90 24.73
C GLN A 148 6.45 -9.70 23.35
N LEU A 149 7.21 -9.94 22.27
CA LEU A 149 6.68 -9.82 20.91
C LEU A 149 5.53 -10.81 20.65
N ALA A 150 5.71 -12.07 21.05
CA ALA A 150 4.68 -13.09 20.89
C ALA A 150 3.40 -12.71 21.65
N ALA A 151 3.54 -12.29 22.92
CA ALA A 151 2.42 -11.83 23.74
C ALA A 151 1.68 -10.65 23.09
N ALA A 152 2.41 -9.62 22.65
CA ALA A 152 1.85 -8.44 21.99
C ALA A 152 1.09 -8.77 20.69
N LEU A 153 1.46 -9.85 20.01
CA LEU A 153 0.79 -10.35 18.80
C LEU A 153 -0.36 -11.33 19.08
N GLY A 154 -0.59 -11.69 20.35
CA GLY A 154 -1.57 -12.70 20.73
C GLY A 154 -1.16 -14.11 20.32
N LEU A 155 0.14 -14.40 20.26
CA LEU A 155 0.74 -15.65 19.79
C LEU A 155 1.56 -16.34 20.89
N ARG A 156 1.86 -17.62 20.68
CA ARG A 156 2.90 -18.33 21.42
C ARG A 156 4.26 -18.09 20.79
N GLU A 157 5.33 -18.09 21.59
CA GLU A 157 6.70 -17.89 21.10
C GLU A 157 7.12 -18.88 20.00
N ASN A 158 6.63 -20.12 20.06
CA ASN A 158 6.94 -21.14 19.06
C ASN A 158 6.19 -20.96 17.72
N GLN A 159 5.32 -19.95 17.61
CA GLN A 159 4.69 -19.54 16.35
C GLN A 159 5.50 -18.43 15.65
N LEU A 160 6.45 -17.81 16.35
CA LEU A 160 7.45 -16.94 15.73
C LEU A 160 8.52 -17.82 15.09
N ALA A 161 8.93 -17.49 13.86
CA ALA A 161 10.04 -18.16 13.21
C ALA A 161 11.38 -17.80 13.90
N ASP A 162 12.43 -18.58 13.67
CA ASP A 162 13.73 -18.38 14.33
C ASP A 162 14.42 -17.08 13.91
N GLU A 163 14.06 -16.53 12.73
CA GLU A 163 14.61 -15.26 12.29
C GLU A 163 14.22 -14.09 13.22
N ALA A 164 15.15 -13.14 13.39
CA ALA A 164 14.86 -11.95 14.17
C ALA A 164 13.78 -11.09 13.50
N ALA A 165 12.84 -10.61 14.30
CA ALA A 165 11.91 -9.57 13.91
C ALA A 165 12.65 -8.24 13.83
N GLN A 166 12.59 -7.57 12.68
CA GLN A 166 13.45 -6.43 12.37
C GLN A 166 12.68 -5.33 11.66
N VAL A 167 12.97 -4.08 12.02
CA VAL A 167 12.47 -2.92 11.28
C VAL A 167 13.20 -2.80 9.95
N VAL A 168 12.45 -2.72 8.85
CA VAL A 168 13.00 -2.40 7.53
C VAL A 168 12.18 -1.26 6.94
N SER A 169 12.87 -0.29 6.34
CA SER A 169 12.25 0.90 5.73
C SER A 169 12.62 1.04 4.28
N THR A 170 11.66 1.39 3.44
CA THR A 170 11.85 1.92 2.08
C THR A 170 11.20 3.30 1.95
N GLY A 171 11.11 4.02 3.07
CA GLY A 171 10.44 5.33 3.20
C GLY A 171 9.61 5.42 4.47
N ALA A 172 9.03 4.30 4.92
CA ALA A 172 8.39 4.13 6.23
C ALA A 172 8.89 2.83 6.87
N GLY A 173 9.27 2.88 8.14
CA GLY A 173 9.90 1.76 8.84
C GLY A 173 8.88 0.80 9.44
N HIS A 174 8.81 -0.43 8.94
CA HIS A 174 7.87 -1.44 9.44
C HIS A 174 8.62 -2.58 10.14
N LEU A 175 8.14 -2.97 11.32
CA LEU A 175 8.62 -4.16 12.02
C LEU A 175 8.13 -5.41 11.27
N LEU A 176 9.06 -6.13 10.64
CA LEU A 176 8.79 -7.35 9.91
C LEU A 176 8.96 -8.55 10.83
N VAL A 177 7.88 -9.33 11.02
CA VAL A 177 7.85 -10.47 11.95
C VAL A 177 7.58 -11.76 11.17
N ALA A 178 8.59 -12.62 11.07
CA ALA A 178 8.44 -13.93 10.44
C ALA A 178 7.71 -14.89 11.40
N LEU A 179 6.69 -15.57 10.89
CA LEU A 179 5.90 -16.60 11.56
C LEU A 179 6.12 -17.95 10.87
N THR A 180 5.90 -19.03 11.61
CA THR A 180 6.25 -20.39 11.17
C THR A 180 5.43 -20.87 9.97
N GLU A 181 4.17 -20.46 9.86
CA GLU A 181 3.22 -20.96 8.87
C GLU A 181 2.04 -19.99 8.68
N ARG A 182 1.23 -20.20 7.65
CA ARG A 182 0.03 -19.40 7.38
C ARG A 182 -0.95 -19.36 8.55
N SER A 183 -1.16 -20.48 9.22
CA SER A 183 -2.12 -20.56 10.33
C SER A 183 -1.72 -19.67 11.51
N ALA A 184 -0.42 -19.41 11.73
CA ALA A 184 0.07 -18.46 12.72
C ALA A 184 -0.21 -17.01 12.31
N VAL A 185 -0.04 -16.68 11.02
CA VAL A 185 -0.42 -15.37 10.47
C VAL A 185 -1.92 -15.12 10.69
N ASP A 186 -2.77 -16.09 10.36
CA ASP A 186 -4.22 -15.98 10.54
C ASP A 186 -4.66 -15.90 12.01
N ALA A 187 -3.93 -16.57 12.91
CA ALA A 187 -4.19 -16.55 14.35
C ALA A 187 -3.77 -15.24 15.04
N THR A 188 -2.95 -14.40 14.40
CA THR A 188 -2.44 -13.16 15.00
C THR A 188 -3.58 -12.23 15.40
N ARG A 189 -3.60 -11.82 16.68
CA ARG A 189 -4.59 -10.92 17.29
C ARG A 189 -3.85 -9.96 18.22
N PRO A 190 -3.30 -8.86 17.68
CA PRO A 190 -2.43 -8.00 18.47
C PRO A 190 -3.18 -7.27 19.57
N ASP A 191 -2.56 -7.15 20.74
CA ASP A 191 -2.93 -6.11 21.70
C ASP A 191 -2.33 -4.78 21.21
N SER A 192 -3.19 -3.80 20.92
CA SER A 192 -2.75 -2.54 20.33
C SER A 192 -1.80 -1.75 21.24
N ASN A 193 -1.97 -1.83 22.56
CA ASN A 193 -1.11 -1.10 23.50
C ASN A 193 0.25 -1.79 23.63
N GLU A 194 0.27 -3.11 23.79
CA GLU A 194 1.51 -3.87 23.89
C GLU A 194 2.32 -3.80 22.58
N LEU A 195 1.65 -3.91 21.43
CA LEU A 195 2.31 -3.79 20.13
C LEU A 195 2.87 -2.37 19.93
N ALA A 196 2.17 -1.32 20.36
CA ALA A 196 2.69 0.04 20.30
C ALA A 196 3.97 0.22 21.15
N VAL A 197 4.07 -0.41 22.32
CA VAL A 197 5.28 -0.42 23.14
C VAL A 197 6.44 -1.12 22.42
N VAL A 198 6.18 -2.28 21.81
CA VAL A 198 7.20 -3.01 21.05
C VAL A 198 7.70 -2.17 19.87
N LEU A 199 6.78 -1.59 19.09
CA LEU A 199 7.11 -0.73 17.94
C LEU A 199 7.95 0.47 18.35
N ALA A 200 7.57 1.17 19.43
CA ALA A 200 8.31 2.32 19.93
C ALA A 200 9.74 1.96 20.36
N ALA A 201 9.95 0.75 20.92
CA ALA A 201 11.27 0.31 21.37
C ALA A 201 12.27 0.06 20.24
N VAL A 202 11.80 -0.18 19.01
CA VAL A 202 12.65 -0.45 17.83
C VAL A 202 12.48 0.58 16.71
N GLY A 203 11.70 1.63 16.94
CA GLY A 203 11.44 2.67 15.93
C GLY A 203 10.58 2.22 14.75
N GLY A 204 9.66 1.26 14.97
CA GLY A 204 8.70 0.83 13.95
C GLY A 204 7.46 1.72 13.89
N GLU A 205 7.00 2.06 12.70
CA GLU A 205 5.77 2.81 12.42
C GLU A 205 4.55 1.89 12.24
N GLY A 206 4.78 0.61 11.97
CA GLY A 206 3.76 -0.42 11.80
C GLY A 206 4.36 -1.81 11.95
N CYS A 207 3.51 -2.83 12.13
CA CYS A 207 3.90 -4.23 12.25
C CYS A 207 3.37 -5.03 11.07
N TYR A 208 4.27 -5.75 10.39
CA TYR A 208 3.94 -6.60 9.27
C TYR A 208 4.36 -8.04 9.60
N VAL A 209 3.38 -8.84 10.00
CA VAL A 209 3.61 -10.27 10.27
C VAL A 209 3.49 -11.04 8.96
N PHE A 210 4.34 -12.02 8.74
CA PHE A 210 4.33 -12.79 7.49
C PHE A 210 4.79 -14.23 7.70
N SER A 211 4.40 -15.12 6.80
CA SER A 211 5.01 -16.44 6.64
C SER A 211 5.40 -16.65 5.18
N ARG A 212 6.33 -17.59 4.94
CA ARG A 212 6.69 -18.05 3.59
C ARG A 212 5.82 -19.23 3.12
N ASP A 213 4.62 -19.34 3.69
CA ASP A 213 3.58 -20.32 3.34
C ASP A 213 2.36 -19.56 2.76
N PRO A 214 2.47 -19.02 1.54
CA PRO A 214 1.41 -18.25 0.91
C PRO A 214 0.17 -19.10 0.56
N HIS A 215 -0.93 -18.46 0.18
CA HIS A 215 -2.07 -19.15 -0.43
C HIS A 215 -1.75 -19.60 -1.86
N ASP A 216 -1.10 -18.76 -2.66
CA ASP A 216 -0.60 -19.10 -3.99
C ASP A 216 0.88 -19.51 -3.93
N PRO A 217 1.25 -20.73 -4.36
CA PRO A 217 2.65 -21.16 -4.42
C PRO A 217 3.57 -20.28 -5.29
N GLY A 218 3.01 -19.43 -6.16
CA GLY A 218 3.75 -18.44 -6.94
C GLY A 218 4.13 -17.16 -6.18
N SER A 219 3.61 -16.97 -4.98
CA SER A 219 3.92 -15.82 -4.12
C SER A 219 5.13 -16.12 -3.21
N ALA A 220 5.84 -15.09 -2.76
CA ALA A 220 6.96 -15.27 -1.82
C ALA A 220 6.51 -15.34 -0.36
N ALA A 221 5.43 -14.66 -0.01
CA ALA A 221 4.92 -14.62 1.35
C ALA A 221 3.43 -14.27 1.40
N TYR A 222 2.78 -14.67 2.50
CA TYR A 222 1.51 -14.14 2.94
C TYR A 222 1.69 -13.35 4.23
N ALA A 223 1.04 -12.20 4.32
CA ALA A 223 1.25 -11.23 5.38
C ALA A 223 -0.03 -10.53 5.83
N ARG A 224 0.03 -9.92 7.02
CA ARG A 224 -1.00 -9.06 7.61
C ARG A 224 -0.35 -7.84 8.25
N PHE A 225 -0.99 -6.68 8.11
CA PHE A 225 -0.45 -5.40 8.57
C PHE A 225 -1.30 -4.79 9.68
N PHE A 226 -0.65 -4.37 10.75
CA PHE A 226 -1.27 -3.75 11.93
C PHE A 226 -0.55 -2.44 12.25
N ASN A 227 -1.29 -1.36 12.49
CA ASN A 227 -0.70 -0.07 12.87
C ASN A 227 -1.48 0.58 14.01
N PRO A 228 -1.19 0.21 15.27
CA PRO A 228 -1.85 0.79 16.43
C PRO A 228 -1.52 2.27 16.64
N VAL A 229 -0.37 2.75 16.14
CA VAL A 229 0.06 4.16 16.25
C VAL A 229 -0.90 5.08 15.48
N MET A 230 -1.40 4.61 14.33
CA MET A 230 -2.36 5.33 13.49
C MET A 230 -3.82 4.94 13.76
N GLY A 231 -4.08 4.10 14.76
CA GLY A 231 -5.43 3.58 15.05
C GLY A 231 -5.97 2.63 13.97
N ILE A 232 -5.10 2.11 13.10
CA ILE A 232 -5.48 1.15 12.05
C ILE A 232 -5.42 -0.24 12.66
N ALA A 233 -6.59 -0.83 12.87
CA ALA A 233 -6.69 -2.19 13.38
C ALA A 233 -6.01 -3.20 12.45
N GLU A 234 -6.37 -3.21 11.16
CA GLU A 234 -5.70 -4.02 10.14
C GLU A 234 -5.93 -3.39 8.76
N ASP A 235 -4.88 -3.32 7.92
CA ASP A 235 -4.97 -2.81 6.54
C ASP A 235 -4.98 -3.98 5.53
N PRO A 236 -5.85 -3.99 4.51
CA PRO A 236 -5.96 -5.11 3.57
C PRO A 236 -4.80 -5.23 2.58
N ALA A 237 -4.14 -4.12 2.21
CA ALA A 237 -2.96 -4.17 1.34
C ALA A 237 -2.03 -2.96 1.53
N THR A 238 -0.80 -3.22 1.98
CA THR A 238 0.13 -2.19 2.44
C THR A 238 1.41 -2.22 1.61
N GLY A 239 1.41 -1.51 0.46
CA GLY A 239 2.58 -1.44 -0.42
C GLY A 239 3.84 -0.92 0.25
N THR A 240 3.70 0.00 1.22
CA THR A 240 4.82 0.54 2.02
C THR A 240 5.48 -0.50 2.93
N ALA A 241 4.80 -1.62 3.26
CA ALA A 241 5.35 -2.73 4.04
C ALA A 241 5.79 -3.92 3.17
N ALA A 242 5.15 -4.13 2.01
CA ALA A 242 5.51 -5.17 1.06
C ALA A 242 6.92 -4.98 0.44
N GLY A 243 7.29 -3.73 0.13
CA GLY A 243 8.64 -3.39 -0.35
C GLY A 243 9.77 -3.77 0.62
N PRO A 244 9.73 -3.28 1.87
CA PRO A 244 10.66 -3.69 2.92
C PRO A 244 10.71 -5.20 3.13
N LEU A 245 9.56 -5.88 3.07
CA LEU A 245 9.51 -7.34 3.20
C LEU A 245 10.26 -8.03 2.06
N ALA A 246 10.00 -7.66 0.80
CA ALA A 246 10.72 -8.24 -0.33
C ALA A 246 12.23 -8.00 -0.21
N ALA A 247 12.65 -6.79 0.18
CA ALA A 247 14.06 -6.48 0.41
C ALA A 247 14.68 -7.35 1.52
N LEU A 248 13.95 -7.58 2.61
CA LEU A 248 14.36 -8.49 3.68
C LEU A 248 14.52 -9.92 3.17
N LEU A 249 13.55 -10.44 2.43
CA LEU A 249 13.58 -11.79 1.87
C LEU A 249 14.77 -11.97 0.91
N VAL A 250 15.04 -11.00 0.04
CA VAL A 250 16.21 -11.01 -0.85
C VAL A 250 17.51 -11.00 -0.04
N SER A 251 17.63 -10.13 0.97
CA SER A 251 18.84 -10.04 1.81
C SER A 251 19.16 -11.34 2.55
N ARG A 252 18.14 -12.17 2.83
CA ARG A 252 18.25 -13.46 3.52
C ARG A 252 18.40 -14.64 2.55
N GLY A 253 18.46 -14.40 1.23
CA GLY A 253 18.47 -15.45 0.22
C GLY A 253 17.17 -16.28 0.15
N GLN A 254 16.06 -15.71 0.64
CA GLN A 254 14.74 -16.35 0.71
C GLN A 254 13.86 -15.98 -0.50
N ALA A 255 14.27 -14.98 -1.28
CA ALA A 255 13.70 -14.62 -2.58
C ALA A 255 14.84 -14.27 -3.55
N SER A 256 14.59 -14.42 -4.85
CA SER A 256 15.56 -14.05 -5.88
C SER A 256 15.67 -12.53 -6.03
N ASP A 257 16.90 -12.04 -6.14
CA ASP A 257 17.17 -10.65 -6.51
C ASP A 257 16.83 -10.39 -7.99
N ALA A 258 16.61 -9.13 -8.34
CA ALA A 258 16.28 -8.66 -9.69
C ALA A 258 15.11 -9.41 -10.36
N THR A 259 14.17 -9.92 -9.57
CA THR A 259 12.99 -10.67 -10.02
C THR A 259 11.75 -10.09 -9.38
N GLU A 260 10.66 -9.94 -10.14
CA GLU A 260 9.37 -9.56 -9.56
C GLU A 260 8.85 -10.70 -8.67
N THR A 261 8.45 -10.37 -7.46
CA THR A 261 7.81 -11.28 -6.51
C THR A 261 6.45 -10.75 -6.08
N ILE A 262 5.61 -11.62 -5.53
CA ILE A 262 4.29 -11.27 -5.02
C ILE A 262 4.27 -11.47 -3.51
N ILE A 263 3.76 -10.46 -2.81
CA ILE A 263 3.38 -10.54 -1.40
C ILE A 263 1.85 -10.53 -1.33
N GLU A 264 1.29 -11.54 -0.68
CA GLU A 264 -0.14 -11.66 -0.44
C GLU A 264 -0.54 -10.99 0.87
N GLN A 265 -1.68 -10.30 0.86
CA GLN A 265 -2.24 -9.65 2.06
C GLN A 265 -3.77 -9.67 2.02
N GLY A 266 -4.41 -9.43 3.16
CA GLY A 266 -5.84 -9.13 3.25
C GLY A 266 -6.77 -10.33 3.14
N PHE A 267 -6.24 -11.56 2.99
CA PHE A 267 -7.03 -12.79 2.95
C PHE A 267 -7.87 -13.00 4.22
N ALA A 268 -7.28 -12.77 5.41
CA ALA A 268 -8.00 -12.84 6.68
C ALA A 268 -9.14 -11.81 6.81
N LEU A 269 -9.07 -10.69 6.07
CA LEU A 269 -10.11 -9.65 6.02
C LEU A 269 -11.17 -9.91 4.95
N GLY A 270 -11.07 -10.99 4.16
CA GLY A 270 -11.91 -11.19 2.99
C GLY A 270 -11.62 -10.19 1.86
N ARG A 271 -10.43 -9.57 1.89
CA ARG A 271 -9.94 -8.61 0.89
C ARG A 271 -8.60 -9.10 0.28
N PRO A 272 -8.57 -10.27 -0.38
CA PRO A 272 -7.34 -10.81 -0.99
C PRO A 272 -6.64 -9.78 -1.85
N SER A 273 -5.35 -9.59 -1.63
CA SER A 273 -4.55 -8.57 -2.30
C SER A 273 -3.23 -9.17 -2.75
N ARG A 274 -2.80 -8.84 -3.97
CA ARG A 274 -1.51 -9.26 -4.53
C ARG A 274 -0.66 -8.05 -4.85
N ILE A 275 0.37 -7.83 -4.04
CA ILE A 275 1.29 -6.70 -4.18
C ILE A 275 2.54 -7.21 -4.90
N ARG A 276 2.79 -6.71 -6.12
CA ARG A 276 4.00 -7.06 -6.86
C ARG A 276 5.13 -6.17 -6.38
N VAL A 277 6.29 -6.76 -6.15
CA VAL A 277 7.47 -6.05 -5.69
C VAL A 277 8.66 -6.50 -6.51
N PHE A 278 9.44 -5.55 -6.99
CA PHE A 278 10.74 -5.78 -7.60
C PHE A 278 11.82 -5.20 -6.71
N VAL A 279 12.86 -5.98 -6.46
CA VAL A 279 14.05 -5.55 -5.72
C VAL A 279 15.27 -5.87 -6.57
N ASN A 280 16.16 -4.89 -6.73
CA ASN A 280 17.49 -5.04 -7.32
C ASN A 280 18.49 -4.16 -6.57
N GLY A 281 19.14 -4.73 -5.56
CA GLY A 281 19.98 -3.96 -4.62
C GLY A 281 19.19 -2.83 -3.95
N SER A 282 19.50 -1.58 -4.31
CA SER A 282 18.83 -0.39 -3.78
C SER A 282 17.55 0.02 -4.52
N ASP A 283 17.29 -0.54 -5.70
CA ASP A 283 16.06 -0.27 -6.45
C ASP A 283 14.93 -1.14 -5.89
N VAL A 284 13.93 -0.49 -5.29
CA VAL A 284 12.71 -1.15 -4.81
C VAL A 284 11.52 -0.52 -5.51
N ARG A 285 10.74 -1.34 -6.21
CA ARG A 285 9.53 -0.90 -6.91
C ARG A 285 8.34 -1.72 -6.46
N VAL A 286 7.25 -1.05 -6.14
CA VAL A 286 5.96 -1.68 -5.85
C VAL A 286 5.04 -1.44 -7.04
N SER A 287 4.43 -2.51 -7.50
CA SER A 287 3.57 -2.52 -8.67
C SER A 287 2.23 -3.18 -8.35
N GLY A 288 1.19 -2.70 -8.99
CA GLY A 288 -0.17 -3.18 -8.75
C GLY A 288 -1.09 -2.90 -9.93
N THR A 289 -2.11 -3.73 -10.05
CA THR A 289 -3.30 -3.47 -10.87
C THR A 289 -4.48 -3.22 -9.93
N GLY A 290 -5.63 -2.91 -10.49
CA GLY A 290 -6.88 -2.79 -9.75
C GLY A 290 -8.05 -2.52 -10.68
N LEU A 291 -9.23 -2.38 -10.09
CA LEU A 291 -10.48 -2.26 -10.82
C LEU A 291 -11.28 -1.07 -10.29
N VAL A 292 -11.83 -0.26 -11.19
CA VAL A 292 -12.92 0.66 -10.82
C VAL A 292 -14.17 -0.19 -10.62
N VAL A 293 -14.62 -0.30 -9.37
CA VAL A 293 -15.74 -1.18 -8.99
C VAL A 293 -17.07 -0.43 -8.84
N ALA A 294 -17.01 0.88 -8.65
CA ALA A 294 -18.18 1.74 -8.71
C ALA A 294 -17.78 3.13 -9.19
N ASN A 295 -18.73 3.83 -9.83
CA ASN A 295 -18.64 5.25 -10.10
C ASN A 295 -20.02 5.89 -9.89
N GLY A 296 -20.03 7.19 -9.61
CA GLY A 296 -21.27 7.88 -9.33
C GLY A 296 -21.08 9.37 -9.14
N THR A 297 -22.13 10.02 -8.64
CA THR A 297 -22.16 11.43 -8.29
C THR A 297 -22.51 11.57 -6.82
N LEU A 298 -21.66 12.27 -6.06
CA LEU A 298 -21.94 12.70 -4.70
C LEU A 298 -22.57 14.10 -4.73
N HIS A 299 -23.69 14.29 -4.05
CA HIS A 299 -24.37 15.58 -3.92
C HIS A 299 -23.94 16.27 -2.62
N LEU A 300 -23.51 17.54 -2.70
CA LEU A 300 -22.94 18.33 -1.60
C LEU A 300 -23.92 19.37 -1.05
#